data_AF-R7G707-F1
#
_entry.id   AF-R7G707-F1
#
_cell.length_a   1.000
_cell.length_b   1.000
_cell.length_c   1.000
_cell.angle_alpha   90.00
_cell.angle_beta   90.00
_cell.angle_gamma   90.00
#
_symmetry.space_group_name_H-M   'P 1'
#
loop_
_entity.id
_entity.type
_entity.pdbx_description
1 polymer ?
#
loop_
_entity_poly.entity_id
_entity_poly.type
_entity_poly.pdbx_seq_one_letter_code
_entity_poly.pdbx_strand_id
1 'polypeptide(L)'
;MKSKEVLASVIHHQDKQKAYDRYCKRIFSNKQILARLLKEYIAEYKTLSLKEIMKCLGNEKEEYISNLNLEDESVLGSLVRYDILFVADIPKSDKQQMINIEIQMNDRPRIPVAKASGILLQSIDRTPERI
;
A
#
# COMPACT_ATOMS: atom_id res chain seq x y z
N MET A 1 11.64 18.66 36.35
CA MET A 1 10.23 18.52 35.96
C MET A 1 10.01 18.47 34.44
N LYS A 2 10.67 19.32 33.64
CA LYS A 2 10.54 19.35 32.16
C LYS A 2 10.79 18.02 31.41
N SER A 3 11.66 17.14 31.90
CA SER A 3 12.00 15.88 31.20
C SER A 3 10.86 14.85 31.19
N LYS A 4 10.04 14.78 32.24
CA LYS A 4 8.91 13.84 32.32
C LYS A 4 7.77 14.23 31.38
N GLU A 5 7.52 15.53 31.22
CA GLU A 5 6.49 16.06 30.32
C GLU A 5 6.85 15.86 28.84
N VAL A 6 8.13 16.06 28.49
CA VAL A 6 8.64 15.78 27.13
C VAL A 6 8.49 14.30 26.79
N LEU A 7 8.87 13.39 27.69
CA LEU A 7 8.73 11.94 27.47
C LEU A 7 7.27 11.52 27.28
N ALA A 8 6.35 12.01 28.13
CA ALA A 8 4.92 11.73 28.00
C ALA A 8 4.35 12.22 26.66
N SER A 9 4.76 13.41 26.21
CA SER A 9 4.33 13.95 24.92
C SER A 9 4.85 13.14 23.71
N VAL A 10 6.09 12.66 23.77
CA VAL A 10 6.71 11.84 22.72
C VAL A 10 6.01 10.48 22.62
N ILE A 11 5.76 9.83 23.76
CA ILE A 11 5.04 8.55 23.81
C ILE A 11 3.64 8.70 23.22
N HIS A 12 2.89 9.73 23.67
CA HIS A 12 1.54 9.97 23.19
C HIS A 12 1.48 10.31 21.69
N HIS A 13 2.48 11.04 21.16
CA HIS A 13 2.59 11.28 19.72
C HIS A 13 2.90 9.99 18.94
N GLN A 14 3.81 9.15 19.43
CA GLN A 14 4.12 7.86 18.80
C GLN A 14 2.91 6.93 18.77
N ASP A 15 2.11 6.89 19.84
CA ASP A 15 0.90 6.07 19.88
C ASP A 15 -0.15 6.53 18.87
N LYS A 16 -0.32 7.84 18.70
CA LYS A 16 -1.18 8.40 17.64
C LYS A 16 -0.68 8.04 16.24
N GLN A 17 0.63 8.12 15.99
CA GLN A 17 1.21 7.76 14.70
C GLN A 17 1.02 6.26 14.41
N LYS A 18 1.26 5.39 15.38
CA LYS A 18 1.03 3.94 15.25
C LYS A 18 -0.45 3.62 14.99
N ALA A 19 -1.36 4.31 15.68
CA ALA A 19 -2.79 4.14 15.45
C ALA A 19 -3.17 4.57 14.03
N TYR A 20 -2.71 5.74 13.58
CA TYR A 20 -2.94 6.23 12.22
C TYR A 20 -2.44 5.24 11.17
N ASP A 21 -1.18 4.81 11.29
CA ASP A 21 -0.55 3.85 10.38
C ASP A 21 -1.39 2.56 10.27
N ARG A 22 -1.79 1.99 11.41
CA ARG A 22 -2.64 0.80 11.46
C ARG A 22 -3.99 1.00 10.78
N TYR A 23 -4.66 2.13 11.03
CA TYR A 23 -5.97 2.40 10.45
C TYR A 23 -5.87 2.62 8.94
N CYS A 24 -4.89 3.38 8.48
CA CYS A 24 -4.67 3.61 7.06
C CYS A 24 -4.35 2.30 6.34
N LYS A 25 -3.44 1.47 6.88
CA LYS A 25 -3.14 0.15 6.32
C LYS A 25 -4.39 -0.69 6.16
N ARG A 26 -5.23 -0.75 7.19
CA ARG A 26 -6.51 -1.49 7.14
C ARG A 26 -7.48 -0.94 6.08
N ILE A 27 -7.61 0.38 5.97
CA ILE A 27 -8.48 1.03 4.97
C ILE A 27 -7.97 0.71 3.56
N PHE A 28 -6.67 0.85 3.32
CA PHE A 28 -6.07 0.60 2.02
C PHE A 28 -5.88 -0.89 1.69
N SER A 29 -6.06 -1.80 2.64
CA SER A 29 -6.20 -3.23 2.35
C SER A 29 -7.64 -3.65 1.97
N ASN A 30 -8.64 -2.77 2.06
CA ASN A 30 -10.01 -3.10 1.67
C ASN A 30 -10.18 -3.10 0.14
N LYS A 31 -10.72 -4.18 -0.43
CA LYS A 31 -10.82 -4.36 -1.89
C LYS A 31 -11.75 -3.35 -2.57
N GLN A 32 -12.80 -2.88 -1.91
CA GLN A 32 -13.69 -1.87 -2.51
C GLN A 32 -12.99 -0.51 -2.63
N ILE A 33 -12.17 -0.17 -1.63
CA ILE A 33 -11.36 1.05 -1.64
C ILE A 33 -10.26 0.95 -2.69
N LEU A 34 -9.54 -0.17 -2.70
CA LEU A 34 -8.54 -0.46 -3.73
C LEU A 34 -9.13 -0.42 -5.13
N ALA A 35 -10.28 -1.07 -5.36
CA ALA A 35 -10.90 -1.08 -6.69
C ALA A 35 -11.18 0.32 -7.23
N ARG A 36 -11.58 1.27 -6.36
CA ARG A 36 -11.75 2.68 -6.74
C ARG A 36 -10.41 3.34 -7.05
N LEU A 37 -9.38 3.12 -6.23
CA LEU A 37 -8.05 3.67 -6.47
C LEU A 37 -7.46 3.17 -7.80
N LEU A 38 -7.49 1.86 -8.03
CA LEU A 38 -6.95 1.27 -9.26
C LEU A 38 -7.70 1.78 -10.49
N LYS A 39 -9.03 1.90 -10.41
CA LYS A 39 -9.84 2.46 -11.48
C LYS A 39 -9.42 3.88 -11.86
N GLU A 40 -9.15 4.75 -10.88
CA GLU A 40 -8.82 6.15 -11.14
C GLU A 40 -7.37 6.32 -11.60
N TYR A 41 -6.43 5.59 -10.98
CA TYR A 41 -5.00 5.88 -11.09
C TYR A 41 -4.22 4.92 -11.99
N ILE A 42 -4.77 3.75 -12.35
CA ILE A 42 -4.06 2.75 -13.16
C ILE A 42 -4.81 2.51 -14.47
N ALA A 43 -4.12 2.70 -15.59
CA ALA A 43 -4.72 2.75 -16.93
C ALA A 43 -5.43 1.43 -17.29
N GLU A 44 -4.85 0.31 -16.89
CA GLU A 44 -5.32 -1.05 -17.12
C GLU A 44 -6.71 -1.30 -16.51
N TYR A 45 -7.07 -0.58 -15.44
CA TYR A 45 -8.34 -0.79 -14.72
C TYR A 45 -9.42 0.26 -15.03
N LYS A 46 -9.08 1.37 -15.71
CA LYS A 46 -10.00 2.51 -15.95
C LYS A 46 -11.34 2.12 -16.55
N THR A 47 -11.34 1.20 -17.53
CA THR A 47 -12.54 0.81 -18.27
C THR A 47 -13.40 -0.25 -17.57
N LEU A 48 -12.93 -0.84 -16.47
CA LEU A 48 -13.62 -1.94 -15.79
C LEU A 48 -14.61 -1.43 -14.75
N SER A 49 -15.64 -2.22 -14.47
CA SER A 49 -16.51 -2.02 -13.31
C SER A 49 -15.74 -2.29 -12.02
N LEU A 50 -16.17 -1.67 -10.91
CA LEU A 50 -15.56 -1.93 -9.59
C LEU A 50 -15.61 -3.42 -9.22
N LYS A 51 -16.67 -4.13 -9.63
CA LYS A 51 -16.82 -5.56 -9.40
C LYS A 51 -15.74 -6.36 -10.14
N GLU A 52 -15.47 -6.04 -11.40
CA GLU A 52 -14.41 -6.70 -12.18
C GLU A 52 -13.03 -6.45 -11.59
N ILE A 53 -12.75 -5.21 -11.17
CA ILE A 53 -11.46 -4.87 -10.53
C ILE A 53 -11.29 -5.65 -9.24
N MET A 54 -12.35 -5.80 -8.43
CA MET A 54 -12.28 -6.61 -7.21
C MET A 54 -11.93 -8.09 -7.48
N LYS A 55 -12.29 -8.64 -8.65
CA LYS A 55 -11.90 -10.01 -9.03
C LYS A 55 -10.40 -10.12 -9.30
N CYS A 56 -9.79 -9.06 -9.82
CA CYS A 56 -8.36 -9.00 -10.06
C CYS A 56 -7.53 -8.94 -8.76
N LEU A 57 -8.16 -8.71 -7.60
CA LEU A 57 -7.49 -8.57 -6.29
C LEU A 57 -7.42 -9.89 -5.51
N GLY A 58 -7.48 -11.02 -6.21
CA GLY A 58 -7.46 -12.36 -5.63
C GLY A 58 -8.85 -12.88 -5.26
N ASN A 59 -9.00 -13.45 -4.05
CA ASN A 59 -10.21 -14.17 -3.66
C ASN A 59 -11.44 -13.24 -3.53
N GLU A 60 -12.45 -13.42 -4.38
CA GLU A 60 -13.68 -12.60 -4.38
C GLU A 60 -14.48 -12.66 -3.06
N LYS A 61 -14.31 -13.72 -2.26
CA LYS A 61 -15.05 -13.91 -1.00
C LYS A 61 -14.47 -13.11 0.16
N GLU A 62 -13.25 -12.63 0.03
CA GLU A 62 -12.55 -11.89 1.08
C GLU A 62 -12.70 -10.40 0.89
N GLU A 63 -13.04 -9.68 1.96
CA GLU A 63 -13.18 -8.22 1.93
C GLU A 63 -11.84 -7.49 1.77
N TYR A 64 -10.76 -8.07 2.29
CA TYR A 64 -9.43 -7.50 2.29
C TYR A 64 -8.49 -8.28 1.36
N ILE A 65 -7.44 -7.61 0.88
CA ILE A 65 -6.35 -8.27 0.14
C ILE A 65 -5.45 -9.08 1.07
N SER A 66 -4.83 -10.10 0.51
CA SER A 66 -3.73 -10.82 1.13
C SER A 66 -2.42 -10.13 0.76
N ASN A 67 -1.79 -9.49 1.74
CA ASN A 67 -0.48 -8.87 1.53
C ASN A 67 0.59 -9.93 1.26
N LEU A 68 1.58 -9.56 0.45
CA LEU A 68 2.84 -10.29 0.31
C LEU A 68 3.76 -9.98 1.51
N ASN A 69 4.95 -10.60 1.50
CA ASN A 69 6.02 -10.26 2.41
C ASN A 69 6.33 -8.76 2.31
N LEU A 70 6.14 -8.04 3.41
CA LEU A 70 6.36 -6.60 3.50
C LEU A 70 7.82 -6.22 3.75
N GLU A 71 8.70 -7.22 3.88
CA GLU A 71 10.13 -7.07 4.06
C GLU A 71 10.86 -7.80 2.92
N ASP A 72 11.76 -7.09 2.23
CA ASP A 72 12.56 -7.62 1.12
C ASP A 72 14.05 -7.36 1.38
N GLU A 73 14.81 -8.45 1.46
CA GLU A 73 16.26 -8.47 1.71
C GLU A 73 17.07 -8.85 0.46
N SER A 74 16.42 -8.96 -0.70
CA SER A 74 17.09 -9.32 -1.96
C SER A 74 18.19 -8.34 -2.37
N VAL A 75 18.16 -7.11 -1.85
CA VAL A 75 19.22 -6.12 -2.03
C VAL A 75 20.26 -6.29 -0.94
N LEU A 76 21.47 -6.74 -1.33
CA LEU A 76 22.57 -6.97 -0.40
C LEU A 76 22.85 -5.72 0.45
N GLY A 77 22.70 -5.85 1.76
CA GLY A 77 22.95 -4.78 2.73
C GLY A 77 21.82 -3.76 2.88
N SER A 78 20.64 -4.00 2.29
CA SER A 78 19.47 -3.12 2.41
C SER A 78 18.20 -3.92 2.69
N LEU A 79 17.48 -3.53 3.74
CA LEU A 79 16.14 -4.04 4.04
C LEU A 79 15.10 -3.06 3.52
N VAL A 80 14.34 -3.46 2.51
CA VAL A 80 13.20 -2.69 2.00
C VAL A 80 11.96 -3.08 2.78
N ARG A 81 11.20 -2.09 3.26
CA ARG A 81 9.92 -2.29 3.96
C ARG A 81 8.81 -1.61 3.20
N TYR A 82 7.70 -2.33 3.04
CA TYR A 82 6.48 -1.85 2.38
C TYR A 82 5.37 -1.64 3.40
N ASP A 83 4.54 -0.61 3.20
CA ASP A 83 3.32 -0.46 4.00
C ASP A 83 2.24 -1.46 3.58
N ILE A 84 2.03 -1.61 2.27
CA ILE A 84 1.10 -2.55 1.65
C ILE A 84 1.69 -3.02 0.32
N LEU A 85 1.83 -4.33 0.16
CA LEU A 85 2.32 -4.95 -1.07
C LEU A 85 1.42 -6.12 -1.44
N PHE A 86 0.88 -6.15 -2.66
CA PHE A 86 0.02 -7.24 -3.13
C PHE A 86 0.13 -7.47 -4.63
N VAL A 87 -0.44 -8.58 -5.09
CA VAL A 87 -0.53 -8.91 -6.52
C VAL A 87 -1.95 -8.67 -7.02
N ALA A 88 -2.07 -8.07 -8.20
CA ALA A 88 -3.32 -7.97 -8.92
C ALA A 88 -3.19 -8.52 -10.34
N ASP A 89 -4.25 -9.17 -10.83
CA ASP A 89 -4.31 -9.61 -12.22
C ASP A 89 -4.41 -8.39 -13.15
N ILE A 90 -3.69 -8.44 -14.26
CA ILE A 90 -3.83 -7.44 -15.33
C ILE A 90 -5.06 -7.82 -16.16
N PRO A 91 -6.08 -6.96 -16.24
CA PRO A 91 -7.29 -7.23 -16.99
C PRO A 91 -6.99 -7.57 -18.46
N LYS A 92 -7.67 -8.59 -18.99
CA LYS A 92 -7.50 -9.06 -20.38
C LYS A 92 -6.08 -9.57 -20.69
N SER A 93 -5.32 -9.96 -19.67
CA SER A 93 -4.00 -10.56 -19.79
C SER A 93 -3.89 -11.75 -18.85
N ASP A 94 -3.01 -12.70 -19.17
CA ASP A 94 -2.61 -13.79 -18.27
C ASP A 94 -1.46 -13.37 -17.33
N LYS A 95 -1.18 -12.07 -17.27
CA LYS A 95 -0.11 -11.48 -16.45
C LYS A 95 -0.67 -10.90 -15.17
N GLN A 96 0.20 -10.81 -14.17
CA GLN A 96 -0.06 -10.16 -12.91
C GLN A 96 0.94 -9.02 -12.70
N GLN A 97 0.53 -8.02 -11.92
CA GLN A 97 1.39 -6.93 -11.49
C GLN A 97 1.44 -6.86 -9.97
N MET A 98 2.61 -6.48 -9.46
CA MET A 98 2.80 -6.21 -8.04
C MET A 98 2.52 -4.73 -7.78
N ILE A 99 1.67 -4.45 -6.79
CA ILE A 99 1.26 -3.09 -6.44
C ILE A 99 1.74 -2.80 -5.03
N ASN A 100 2.50 -1.70 -4.91
CA ASN A 100 2.92 -1.12 -3.65
C ASN A 100 2.13 0.15 -3.35
N ILE A 101 1.64 0.25 -2.11
CA ILE A 101 0.99 1.46 -1.58
C ILE A 101 1.75 1.90 -0.33
N GLU A 102 2.32 3.10 -0.42
CA GLU A 102 3.05 3.74 0.67
C GLU A 102 2.18 4.84 1.28
N ILE A 103 1.93 4.77 2.58
CA ILE A 103 1.11 5.74 3.31
C ILE A 103 2.04 6.80 3.91
N GLN A 104 1.97 8.01 3.37
CA GLN A 104 2.84 9.10 3.81
C GLN A 104 2.09 9.99 4.81
N MET A 105 2.52 9.99 6.08
CA MET A 105 1.94 10.83 7.14
C MET A 105 2.46 12.28 7.13
N ASN A 106 3.51 12.57 6.35
CA ASN A 106 4.12 13.90 6.30
C ASN A 106 4.55 14.23 4.86
N ASP A 107 4.51 15.51 4.49
CA ASP A 107 4.90 16.07 3.18
C ASP A 107 6.43 16.01 2.93
N ARG A 108 7.13 15.05 3.55
CA ARG A 108 8.55 14.79 3.30
C ARG A 108 8.66 13.52 2.46
N PRO A 109 8.74 13.65 1.13
CA PRO A 109 8.96 12.50 0.27
C PRO A 109 10.24 11.77 0.70
N ARG A 110 10.14 10.47 1.05
CA ARG A 110 11.33 9.59 1.13
C ARG A 110 11.93 9.30 -0.26
N ILE A 111 11.18 9.61 -1.31
CA ILE A 111 11.57 9.56 -2.73
C ILE A 111 11.36 10.98 -3.28
N PRO A 112 12.33 11.63 -3.97
CA PRO A 112 12.24 13.04 -4.41
C PRO A 112 11.16 13.36 -5.47
N VAL A 113 10.04 12.65 -5.51
CA VAL A 113 9.01 12.77 -6.54
C VAL A 113 7.69 13.20 -5.90
N ALA A 114 7.27 14.39 -6.30
CA ALA A 114 5.95 15.00 -6.20
C ALA A 114 5.50 15.58 -4.84
N LYS A 115 5.08 16.86 -4.94
CA LYS A 115 4.38 17.66 -3.95
C LYS A 115 3.01 17.04 -3.63
N ALA A 116 2.66 17.05 -2.35
CA ALA A 116 1.30 16.99 -1.79
C ALA A 116 0.39 15.85 -2.29
N SER A 117 0.67 14.63 -1.84
CA SER A 117 -0.35 13.58 -1.74
C SER A 117 0.09 12.54 -0.71
N GLY A 118 -0.74 12.29 0.30
CA GLY A 118 -0.43 11.42 1.45
C GLY A 118 -0.37 9.91 1.15
N ILE A 119 -0.42 9.52 -0.13
CA ILE A 119 -0.37 8.14 -0.61
C ILE A 119 0.46 8.12 -1.88
N LEU A 120 1.46 7.24 -1.93
CA LEU A 120 2.21 6.95 -3.15
C LEU A 120 1.82 5.55 -3.63
N LEU A 121 1.31 5.48 -4.85
CA LEU A 121 0.92 4.25 -5.55
C LEU A 121 1.95 3.96 -6.63
N GLN A 122 2.58 2.79 -6.57
CA GLN A 122 3.57 2.34 -7.55
C GLN A 122 3.26 0.93 -8.01
N SER A 123 3.21 0.73 -9.32
CA SER A 123 3.30 -0.61 -9.91
C SER A 123 4.77 -0.99 -9.98
N ILE A 124 5.11 -2.19 -9.52
CA ILE A 124 6.47 -2.73 -9.52
C ILE A 124 6.55 -3.74 -10.67
N ASP A 125 7.44 -3.48 -11.63
CA ASP A 125 7.81 -4.39 -12.73
C ASP A 125 8.67 -5.56 -12.22
N ARG A 126 8.18 -6.28 -11.22
CA ARG A 126 8.65 -7.63 -10.90
C ARG A 126 7.50 -8.57 -11.22
N THR A 127 7.62 -9.31 -12.30
CA THR A 127 6.73 -10.45 -12.56
C THR A 127 6.87 -11.42 -11.38
N PRO A 128 5.81 -11.68 -10.59
CA PRO A 128 5.87 -12.73 -9.60
C PRO A 128 6.10 -14.05 -10.33
N GLU A 129 7.11 -14.82 -9.95
CA GLU A 129 7.18 -16.21 -10.38
C GLU A 129 5.94 -16.92 -9.83
N ARG A 130 5.23 -17.63 -10.71
CA ARG A 130 3.99 -18.33 -10.36
C ARG A 130 4.34 -19.43 -9.35
N ILE A 131 3.88 -19.29 -8.10
CA ILE A 131 3.93 -20.35 -7.08
C ILE A 131 2.85 -21.39 -7.39
#